data_AF-A0A383AZW3-F1
#
_entry.id   AF-A0A383AZW3-F1
#
_cell.length_a   1.000
_cell.length_b   1.000
_cell.length_c   1.000
_cell.angle_alpha   90.00
_cell.angle_beta   90.00
_cell.angle_gamma   90.00
#
_symmetry.space_group_name_H-M   'P 1'
#
loop_
_entity.id
_entity.type
_entity.pdbx_description
1 polymer ?
#
loop_
_entity_poly.entity_id
_entity_poly.type
_entity_poly.pdbx_seq_one_letter_code
_entity_poly.pdbx_strand_id
1 'polypeptide(L)'
;IKGLKMMKDKGVKTVVSVRTKKEMDNRELVSFDEKKEVEKLGMNYVHIPLDGKDEPYTPEALAKFSEAMDSSNGKVLLHCTVGWRASHMWVAYLVKHGGIDLNTAVEHGQAIKLRIPPFEGLLGREVQYRYKIKK
;
A
#
# COMPACT_ATOMS: atom_id res chain seq x y z
N ILE A 1 -7.53 -14.99 -7.30
CA ILE A 1 -6.27 -15.74 -7.57
C ILE A 1 -5.62 -15.44 -8.94
N LYS A 2 -6.36 -15.36 -10.07
CA LYS A 2 -5.77 -15.05 -11.41
C LYS A 2 -4.85 -13.81 -11.41
N GLY A 3 -5.25 -12.75 -10.71
CA GLY A 3 -4.43 -11.55 -10.54
C GLY A 3 -3.07 -11.82 -9.87
N LEU A 4 -3.03 -12.63 -8.80
CA LEU A 4 -1.79 -12.98 -8.11
C LEU A 4 -0.83 -13.77 -9.01
N LYS A 5 -1.36 -14.71 -9.81
CA LYS A 5 -0.58 -15.45 -10.82
C LYS A 5 0.04 -14.50 -11.85
N MET A 6 -0.77 -13.59 -12.41
CA MET A 6 -0.28 -12.60 -13.36
C MET A 6 0.81 -11.70 -12.74
N MET A 7 0.69 -11.33 -11.45
CA MET A 7 1.70 -10.51 -10.79
C MET A 7 3.01 -11.28 -10.57
N LYS A 8 2.93 -12.56 -10.19
CA LYS A 8 4.09 -13.46 -10.16
C LYS A 8 4.79 -13.50 -11.52
N ASP A 9 4.04 -13.68 -12.61
CA ASP A 9 4.59 -13.75 -13.98
C ASP A 9 5.28 -12.44 -14.39
N LYS A 10 4.82 -11.29 -13.84
CA LYS A 10 5.45 -9.98 -14.03
C LYS A 10 6.71 -9.74 -13.17
N GLY A 11 7.10 -10.73 -12.36
CA GLY A 11 8.28 -10.70 -11.50
C GLY A 11 8.01 -10.21 -10.08
N VAL A 12 6.76 -10.20 -9.62
CA VAL A 12 6.44 -9.89 -8.22
C VAL A 12 6.94 -11.02 -7.31
N LYS A 13 7.62 -10.63 -6.24
CA LYS A 13 8.15 -11.53 -5.21
C LYS A 13 7.54 -11.28 -3.84
N THR A 14 7.07 -10.06 -3.58
CA THR A 14 6.41 -9.69 -2.32
C THR A 14 5.06 -9.02 -2.61
N VAL A 15 4.02 -9.43 -1.91
CA VAL A 15 2.69 -8.81 -1.93
C VAL A 15 2.46 -8.13 -0.58
N VAL A 16 2.27 -6.81 -0.62
CA VAL A 16 1.90 -5.99 0.53
C VAL A 16 0.42 -5.61 0.41
N SER A 17 -0.40 -6.21 1.27
CA SER A 17 -1.81 -5.87 1.38
C SER A 17 -2.00 -4.82 2.48
N VAL A 18 -2.65 -3.70 2.14
CA VAL A 18 -3.09 -2.68 3.13
C VAL A 18 -4.60 -2.67 3.33
N ARG A 19 -5.25 -3.80 3.02
CA ARG A 19 -6.66 -4.06 3.35
C ARG A 19 -6.84 -4.17 4.87
N THR A 20 -8.00 -3.78 5.39
CA THR A 20 -8.27 -3.88 6.83
C THR A 20 -8.38 -5.33 7.25
N LYS A 21 -8.22 -5.63 8.55
CA LYS A 21 -8.47 -6.99 9.05
C LYS A 21 -9.92 -7.41 8.81
N LYS A 22 -10.88 -6.50 9.08
CA LYS A 22 -12.31 -6.71 8.83
C LYS A 22 -12.61 -7.13 7.38
N GLU A 23 -11.94 -6.52 6.40
CA GLU A 23 -12.05 -6.94 5.00
C GLU A 23 -11.48 -8.34 4.77
N MET A 24 -10.28 -8.62 5.29
CA MET A 24 -9.57 -9.89 5.07
C MET A 24 -10.19 -11.09 5.79
N ASP A 25 -10.88 -10.85 6.91
CA ASP A 25 -11.58 -11.87 7.69
C ASP A 25 -12.99 -12.15 7.14
N ASN A 26 -13.55 -11.24 6.33
CA ASN A 26 -14.86 -11.40 5.72
C ASN A 26 -14.76 -12.10 4.35
N ARG A 27 -15.26 -13.35 4.28
CA ARG A 27 -15.24 -14.16 3.05
C ARG A 27 -16.22 -13.70 1.96
N GLU A 28 -17.17 -12.84 2.28
CA GLU A 28 -18.03 -12.20 1.26
C GLU A 28 -17.29 -11.05 0.54
N LEU A 29 -16.40 -10.36 1.27
CA LEU A 29 -15.57 -9.28 0.71
C LEU A 29 -14.28 -9.81 0.06
N VAL A 30 -13.68 -10.83 0.67
CA VAL A 30 -12.48 -11.50 0.19
C VAL A 30 -12.70 -13.01 0.20
N SER A 31 -13.17 -13.52 -0.94
CA SER A 31 -13.63 -14.92 -1.12
C SER A 31 -12.55 -15.99 -1.03
N PHE A 32 -11.30 -15.63 -0.73
CA PHE A 32 -10.20 -16.58 -0.60
C PHE A 32 -9.18 -16.09 0.42
N ASP A 33 -8.36 -17.01 0.93
CA ASP A 33 -7.24 -16.68 1.79
C ASP A 33 -6.07 -16.16 0.94
N GLU A 34 -5.92 -14.84 0.88
CA GLU A 34 -4.88 -14.19 0.08
C GLU A 34 -3.47 -14.60 0.51
N LYS A 35 -3.21 -14.67 1.81
CA LYS A 35 -1.90 -15.07 2.35
C LYS A 35 -1.54 -16.46 1.85
N LYS A 36 -2.45 -17.42 2.03
CA LYS A 36 -2.24 -18.81 1.63
C LYS A 36 -1.99 -18.94 0.12
N GLU A 37 -2.71 -18.17 -0.70
CA GLU A 37 -2.54 -18.21 -2.16
C GLU A 37 -1.25 -17.53 -2.64
N VAL A 38 -0.82 -16.44 -1.98
CA VAL A 38 0.47 -15.79 -2.26
C VAL A 38 1.64 -16.72 -1.91
N GLU A 39 1.59 -17.36 -0.73
CA GLU A 39 2.62 -18.29 -0.27
C GLU A 39 2.70 -19.54 -1.15
N LYS A 40 1.55 -20.12 -1.56
CA LYS A 40 1.51 -21.23 -2.53
C LYS A 40 2.17 -20.89 -3.87
N LEU A 41 2.13 -19.62 -4.26
CA LEU A 41 2.77 -19.15 -5.49
C LEU A 41 4.28 -18.90 -5.30
N GLY A 42 4.83 -19.08 -4.09
CA GLY A 42 6.23 -18.85 -3.77
C GLY A 42 6.59 -17.36 -3.67
N MET A 43 5.62 -16.53 -3.30
CA MET A 43 5.81 -15.10 -3.01
C MET A 43 5.68 -14.86 -1.51
N ASN A 44 6.30 -13.79 -1.02
CA ASN A 44 6.16 -13.32 0.35
C ASN A 44 4.87 -12.51 0.50
N TYR A 45 4.18 -12.69 1.62
CA TYR A 45 2.97 -11.92 1.94
C TYR A 45 3.21 -11.07 3.19
N VAL A 46 2.94 -9.77 3.09
CA VAL A 46 3.02 -8.82 4.19
C VAL A 46 1.67 -8.11 4.32
N HIS A 47 1.10 -8.13 5.52
CA HIS A 47 -0.18 -7.47 5.80
C HIS A 47 0.04 -6.27 6.72
N ILE A 48 -0.27 -5.08 6.21
CA ILE A 48 -0.16 -3.80 6.94
C ILE A 48 -1.54 -3.14 6.91
N PRO A 49 -2.49 -3.57 7.77
CA PRO A 49 -3.85 -3.06 7.72
C PRO A 49 -3.90 -1.56 7.99
N LEU A 50 -4.74 -0.85 7.22
CA LEU A 50 -5.01 0.57 7.39
C LEU A 50 -6.53 0.81 7.39
N ASP A 51 -7.11 1.07 8.55
CA ASP A 51 -8.54 1.37 8.79
C ASP A 51 -8.76 2.82 9.25
N GLY A 52 -7.69 3.54 9.59
CA GLY A 52 -7.75 4.92 10.09
C GLY A 52 -8.20 5.04 11.55
N LYS A 53 -9.16 4.21 12.00
CA LYS A 53 -9.58 4.11 13.41
C LYS A 53 -8.75 3.10 14.20
N ASP A 54 -8.99 1.82 13.96
CA ASP A 54 -8.37 0.74 14.73
C ASP A 54 -6.92 0.48 14.27
N GLU A 55 -6.64 0.71 12.98
CA GLU A 55 -5.29 0.68 12.41
C GLU A 55 -4.97 2.02 11.73
N PRO A 56 -4.48 3.01 12.50
CA PRO A 56 -4.20 4.35 11.99
C PRO A 56 -3.00 4.37 11.05
N TYR A 57 -2.90 5.47 10.31
CA TYR A 57 -1.80 5.75 9.40
C TYR A 57 -0.66 6.32 10.23
N THR A 58 0.33 5.49 10.55
CA THR A 58 1.43 5.88 11.44
C THR A 58 2.82 5.68 10.80
N PRO A 59 3.87 6.32 11.33
CA PRO A 59 5.23 6.09 10.87
C PRO A 59 5.69 4.63 10.99
N GLU A 60 5.17 3.87 11.95
CA GLU A 60 5.47 2.45 12.12
C GLU A 60 4.87 1.60 10.99
N ALA A 61 3.66 1.94 10.52
CA ALA A 61 3.07 1.30 9.35
C ALA A 61 3.92 1.55 8.09
N LEU A 62 4.44 2.77 7.94
CA LEU A 62 5.36 3.12 6.86
C LEU A 62 6.70 2.38 6.98
N ALA A 63 7.25 2.26 8.19
CA ALA A 63 8.49 1.53 8.43
C ALA A 63 8.38 0.06 8.02
N LYS A 64 7.27 -0.61 8.36
CA LYS A 64 6.97 -1.98 7.92
C LYS A 64 6.91 -2.10 6.40
N PHE A 65 6.36 -1.09 5.72
CA PHE A 65 6.34 -1.08 4.26
C PHE A 65 7.75 -0.90 3.68
N SER A 66 8.57 -0.01 4.25
CA SER A 66 9.97 0.13 3.85
C SER A 66 10.74 -1.18 4.02
N GLU A 67 10.60 -1.86 5.16
CA GLU A 67 11.24 -3.15 5.40
C GLU A 67 10.80 -4.21 4.37
N ALA A 68 9.53 -4.24 3.99
CA ALA A 68 9.04 -5.13 2.94
C ALA A 68 9.60 -4.80 1.54
N MET A 69 9.90 -3.52 1.28
CA MET A 69 10.59 -3.08 0.06
C MET A 69 12.06 -3.51 0.09
N ASP A 70 12.76 -3.25 1.19
CA ASP A 70 14.20 -3.50 1.35
C ASP A 70 14.54 -4.99 1.38
N SER A 71 13.65 -5.81 1.95
CA SER A 71 13.79 -7.28 2.01
C SER A 71 13.40 -8.00 0.72
N SER A 72 12.78 -7.31 -0.25
CA SER A 72 12.32 -7.95 -1.48
C SER A 72 13.42 -7.97 -2.54
N ASN A 73 13.82 -9.17 -2.97
CA ASN A 73 14.74 -9.35 -4.11
C ASN A 73 14.01 -9.31 -5.47
N GLY A 74 12.88 -8.60 -5.56
CA GLY A 74 12.07 -8.51 -6.77
C GLY A 74 11.01 -7.42 -6.68
N LYS A 75 10.03 -7.46 -7.59
CA LYS A 75 8.98 -6.44 -7.59
C LYS A 75 8.05 -6.64 -6.39
N VAL A 76 7.61 -5.53 -5.80
CA VAL A 76 6.64 -5.51 -4.71
C VAL A 76 5.28 -5.06 -5.25
N LEU A 77 4.23 -5.82 -4.94
CA LEU A 77 2.84 -5.43 -5.21
C LEU A 77 2.25 -4.79 -3.96
N LEU A 78 2.05 -3.47 -3.96
CA LEU A 78 1.29 -2.77 -2.94
C LEU A 78 -0.17 -2.62 -3.39
N HIS A 79 -1.14 -3.10 -2.61
CA HIS A 79 -2.55 -2.99 -2.97
C HIS A 79 -3.51 -2.86 -1.79
N CYS A 80 -4.73 -2.43 -2.08
CA CYS A 80 -5.88 -2.50 -1.16
C CYS A 80 -7.12 -3.00 -1.90
N THR A 81 -8.30 -2.41 -1.67
CA THR A 81 -9.53 -2.72 -2.43
C THR A 81 -9.57 -1.98 -3.76
N VAL A 82 -9.35 -0.66 -3.75
CA VAL A 82 -9.52 0.22 -4.93
C VAL A 82 -8.31 1.10 -5.24
N GLY A 83 -7.22 1.00 -4.47
CA GLY A 83 -5.98 1.76 -4.67
C GLY A 83 -5.81 3.01 -3.79
N TRP A 84 -6.83 3.43 -3.02
CA TRP A 84 -6.73 4.65 -2.19
C TRP A 84 -5.70 4.51 -1.07
N ARG A 85 -5.90 3.57 -0.13
CA ARG A 85 -4.95 3.28 0.96
C ARG A 85 -3.53 3.00 0.47
N ALA A 86 -3.42 2.21 -0.61
CA ALA A 86 -2.15 1.93 -1.25
C ALA A 86 -1.45 3.21 -1.74
N SER A 87 -2.19 4.15 -2.36
CA SER A 87 -1.62 5.42 -2.79
C SER A 87 -1.15 6.31 -1.63
N HIS A 88 -1.83 6.31 -0.48
CA HIS A 88 -1.34 7.02 0.72
C HIS A 88 0.00 6.45 1.19
N MET A 89 0.11 5.12 1.30
CA MET A 89 1.35 4.44 1.65
C MET A 89 2.48 4.75 0.66
N TRP A 90 2.16 4.75 -0.64
CA TRP A 90 3.11 5.03 -1.70
C TRP A 90 3.65 6.47 -1.64
N VAL A 91 2.78 7.47 -1.49
CA VAL A 91 3.18 8.88 -1.35
C VAL A 91 4.13 9.05 -0.16
N ALA A 92 3.78 8.49 1.00
CA ALA A 92 4.60 8.62 2.19
C ALA A 92 5.97 7.96 2.03
N TYR A 93 6.02 6.80 1.36
CA TYR A 93 7.28 6.13 1.02
C TYR A 93 8.16 6.95 0.08
N LEU A 94 7.59 7.49 -1.00
CA LEU A 94 8.32 8.34 -1.94
C LEU A 94 8.95 9.55 -1.27
N VAL A 95 8.22 10.20 -0.35
CA VAL A 95 8.73 11.36 0.38
C VAL A 95 9.82 10.97 1.38
N LYS A 96 9.57 9.96 2.21
CA LYS A 96 10.47 9.62 3.33
C LYS A 96 11.72 8.86 2.89
N HIS A 97 11.56 7.91 1.96
CA HIS A 97 12.62 6.98 1.56
C HIS A 97 13.09 7.23 0.12
N GLY A 98 12.22 7.75 -0.75
CA GLY A 98 12.58 8.08 -2.13
C GLY A 98 13.23 9.44 -2.33
N GLY A 99 13.20 10.32 -1.32
CA GLY A 99 13.68 11.71 -1.42
C GLY A 99 12.91 12.58 -2.43
N ILE A 100 11.73 12.12 -2.85
CA ILE A 100 10.87 12.85 -3.79
C ILE A 100 10.16 13.99 -3.06
N ASP A 101 10.08 15.16 -3.69
CA ASP A 101 9.35 16.27 -3.10
C ASP A 101 7.86 15.93 -2.93
N LEU A 102 7.24 16.54 -1.94
CA LEU A 102 5.88 16.23 -1.55
C LEU A 102 4.86 16.45 -2.68
N ASN A 103 5.01 17.49 -3.50
CA ASN A 103 4.03 17.78 -4.54
C ASN A 103 4.13 16.74 -5.67
N THR A 104 5.33 16.39 -6.09
CA THR A 104 5.53 15.33 -7.09
C THR A 104 5.11 13.96 -6.55
N ALA A 105 5.38 13.66 -5.28
CA ALA A 105 4.87 12.43 -4.65
C ALA A 105 3.34 12.38 -4.66
N VAL A 106 2.67 13.50 -4.34
CA VAL A 106 1.20 13.62 -4.42
C VAL A 106 0.71 13.41 -5.85
N GLU A 107 1.37 13.96 -6.87
CA GLU A 107 1.02 13.74 -8.28
C GLU A 107 1.10 12.26 -8.68
N HIS A 108 2.16 11.55 -8.25
CA HIS A 108 2.25 10.10 -8.42
C HIS A 108 1.11 9.35 -7.72
N GLY A 109 0.77 9.75 -6.49
CA GLY A 109 -0.37 9.19 -5.77
C GLY A 109 -1.70 9.43 -6.52
N GLN A 110 -1.93 10.64 -7.03
CA GLN A 110 -3.13 11.01 -7.78
C GLN A 110 -3.27 10.23 -9.10
N ALA A 111 -2.14 9.91 -9.75
CA ALA A 111 -2.13 9.05 -10.93
C ALA A 111 -2.61 7.61 -10.64
N ILE A 112 -2.47 7.17 -9.39
CA ILE A 112 -3.05 5.92 -8.90
C ILE A 112 -4.53 6.18 -8.59
N LYS A 113 -4.86 6.68 -7.39
CA LYS A 113 -6.20 7.13 -6.95
C LYS A 113 -6.14 7.87 -5.59
N LEU A 114 -5.05 8.58 -5.30
CA LEU A 114 -4.90 9.30 -4.02
C LEU A 114 -6.08 10.24 -3.80
N ARG A 115 -6.63 10.19 -2.58
CA ARG A 115 -7.59 11.16 -2.05
C ARG A 115 -6.90 12.01 -0.98
N ILE A 116 -7.50 13.16 -0.68
CA ILE A 116 -7.13 13.98 0.49
C ILE A 116 -7.48 13.16 1.77
N PRO A 117 -6.90 13.49 2.93
CA PRO A 117 -6.01 12.73 3.86
C PRO A 117 -6.36 11.23 4.09
N PRO A 118 -5.44 10.38 4.63
CA PRO A 118 -4.55 10.68 5.78
C PRO A 118 -3.08 10.23 5.63
N PHE A 119 -2.40 10.55 4.53
CA PHE A 119 -0.99 10.11 4.37
C PHE A 119 -0.02 10.89 5.28
N GLU A 120 -0.43 12.04 5.80
CA GLU A 120 0.32 12.88 6.73
C GLU A 120 0.66 12.12 8.02
N GLY A 121 -0.26 11.27 8.48
CA GLY A 121 -0.02 10.41 9.64
C GLY A 121 1.12 9.42 9.41
N LEU A 122 1.27 8.88 8.19
CA LEU A 122 2.41 8.01 7.85
C LEU A 122 3.75 8.75 7.90
N LEU A 123 3.73 10.06 7.65
CA LEU A 123 4.92 10.91 7.76
C LEU A 123 5.18 11.39 9.20
N GLY A 124 4.21 11.21 10.11
CA GLY A 124 4.31 11.64 11.50
C GLY A 124 4.37 13.16 11.67
N ARG A 125 3.93 13.93 10.68
CA ARG A 125 3.97 15.40 10.68
C ARG A 125 2.88 16.00 9.80
N GLU A 126 2.48 17.22 10.12
CA GLU A 126 1.66 18.03 9.22
C GLU A 126 2.45 18.40 7.95
N VAL A 127 1.73 18.49 6.84
CA VAL A 127 2.32 18.83 5.54
C VAL A 127 1.40 19.74 4.74
N GLN A 128 1.99 20.60 3.90
CA GLN A 128 1.27 21.46 2.97
C GLN A 128 1.63 21.08 1.54
N TYR A 129 0.62 20.87 0.70
CA TYR A 129 0.80 20.41 -0.68
C TYR A 129 -0.31 20.92 -1.59
N ARG A 130 -0.02 20.92 -2.90
CA ARG A 130 -1.00 21.23 -3.93
C ARG A 130 -1.75 19.96 -4.31
N TYR A 131 -3.07 19.99 -4.17
CA TYR A 131 -3.93 18.90 -4.64
C TYR A 131 -4.70 19.34 -5.89
N LYS A 132 -4.40 18.74 -7.04
CA LYS A 132 -5.13 19.01 -8.28
C LYS A 132 -6.48 18.28 -8.25
N ILE A 133 -7.58 19.03 -8.22
CA ILE A 133 -8.92 18.47 -8.42
C ILE A 133 -9.12 18.31 -9.93
N LYS A 134 -9.13 17.07 -10.42
CA LYS A 134 -9.58 16.82 -11.80
C LYS A 134 -11.09 17.04 -11.83
N LYS A 135 -11.55 18.01 -12.64
CA LYS A 135 -12.96 18.23 -12.96
C LYS A 135 -13.55 17.01 -13.66
#